data_AF-A0A9J5ZYA9-F1
#
_entry.id   AF-A0A9J5ZYA9-F1
#
_cell.length_a   1.000
_cell.length_b   1.000
_cell.length_c   1.000
_cell.angle_alpha   90.00
_cell.angle_beta   90.00
_cell.angle_gamma   90.00
#
_symmetry.space_group_name_H-M   'P 1'
#
loop_
_entity.id
_entity.type
_entity.pdbx_description
1 polymer ?
#
loop_
_entity_poly.entity_id
_entity_poly.type
_entity_poly.pdbx_seq_one_letter_code
_entity_poly.pdbx_strand_id
1 'polypeptide(L)'
;MEMDGSKRVFQRLGPSSQGDNSNNKQQKVCFHWRAGRCNRFPCPFLHRELPGPPQQQQHAAGNGMSSSKRPHGFSDDNRGAGMRRNPNFNNTWGRTAAGGGAVVRKTEKVCNYWVKGNCTYGNTCRYLHSWTTGDCFTLLTTLEGHQKVVTGIALPSGSDKLYSGSTDKSVRVWDCQSGQCAGVVNFDGEVGSMLSEGPWIFVGLTNLVKAWNTQTGTDLSLNGPVGQVYALVVGNDMLLAGTEDGILSWKYNGSTNNFDPIKALTGHTHHVVSLVVGANRLYSGSMDNSIRVWNLETLECLQILTDHTSVVMSVLCWDQFLLSCSLDKTIKVWAANDSGNLEVTYTHQEDCGVLALCGMHDSEAKPVLLCSRNDNTIRVYDLPSFSERGKIFSKESVRRIEIGPAGLFFTGDESGQVRVWKWSTESSSTS
;
A
#
# COMPACT_ATOMS: atom_id res chain seq x y z
N MET A 1 -5.44 70.71 -15.39
CA MET A 1 -4.30 71.62 -15.17
C MET A 1 -3.47 70.98 -14.08
N GLU A 2 -2.25 70.50 -14.23
CA GLU A 2 -1.15 70.62 -15.22
C GLU A 2 -0.49 69.21 -15.35
N MET A 3 -0.24 68.71 -16.58
CA MET A 3 1.06 68.53 -17.27
C MET A 3 2.13 67.74 -16.48
N ASP A 4 2.53 66.51 -16.86
CA ASP A 4 3.28 66.00 -18.05
C ASP A 4 4.78 65.85 -17.75
N GLY A 5 5.39 64.74 -18.23
CA GLY A 5 6.85 64.57 -18.15
C GLY A 5 7.42 63.14 -18.17
N SER A 6 7.56 62.59 -19.38
CA SER A 6 8.77 61.87 -19.87
C SER A 6 8.89 60.34 -19.74
N LYS A 7 8.71 59.69 -20.90
CA LYS A 7 9.07 58.31 -21.28
C LYS A 7 10.59 58.07 -21.30
N ARG A 8 11.03 56.80 -21.14
CA ARG A 8 11.76 56.03 -22.18
C ARG A 8 11.97 54.55 -21.81
N VAL A 9 11.56 53.68 -22.73
CA VAL A 9 11.80 52.24 -22.85
C VAL A 9 13.09 52.01 -23.61
N PHE A 10 13.87 50.95 -23.28
CA PHE A 10 14.65 50.20 -24.27
C PHE A 10 14.74 48.71 -23.88
N GLN A 11 14.08 47.86 -24.68
CA GLN A 11 14.48 46.48 -24.92
C GLN A 11 15.67 46.45 -25.89
N ARG A 12 16.61 45.51 -25.72
CA ARG A 12 17.41 44.92 -26.81
C ARG A 12 17.71 43.44 -26.53
N LEU A 13 17.51 42.61 -27.56
CA LEU A 13 17.90 41.21 -27.69
C LEU A 13 19.24 41.08 -28.45
N GLY A 14 20.19 40.31 -27.89
CA GLY A 14 21.31 39.51 -28.50
C GLY A 14 22.38 40.20 -29.39
N PRO A 15 23.47 39.50 -29.84
CA PRO A 15 24.06 38.20 -29.42
C PRO A 15 25.64 38.19 -29.26
N SER A 16 26.22 36.99 -28.98
CA SER A 16 27.64 36.54 -29.13
C SER A 16 28.69 37.04 -28.11
N SER A 17 29.76 36.33 -27.70
CA SER A 17 30.24 34.94 -27.74
C SER A 17 31.61 34.90 -27.00
N GLN A 18 31.95 33.80 -26.32
CA GLN A 18 33.27 33.43 -25.76
C GLN A 18 33.76 34.23 -24.53
N GLY A 19 34.21 33.66 -23.43
CA GLY A 19 34.35 32.27 -22.98
C GLY A 19 35.00 32.29 -21.60
N ASP A 20 34.59 31.41 -20.68
CA ASP A 20 35.50 30.96 -19.62
C ASP A 20 35.02 29.70 -18.89
N ASN A 21 36.01 28.86 -18.59
CA ASN A 21 35.96 27.51 -18.04
C ASN A 21 35.09 27.30 -16.79
N SER A 22 34.05 26.46 -16.85
CA SER A 22 33.48 25.86 -15.63
C SER A 22 32.84 24.48 -15.74
N ASN A 23 33.06 23.72 -16.82
CA ASN A 23 32.31 22.48 -17.07
C ASN A 23 32.83 21.20 -16.37
N ASN A 24 33.63 21.33 -15.30
CA ASN A 24 34.18 20.17 -14.59
C ASN A 24 33.59 19.94 -13.18
N LYS A 25 32.58 20.72 -12.76
CA LYS A 25 31.91 20.54 -11.46
C LYS A 25 30.67 19.64 -11.50
N GLN A 26 30.15 19.30 -12.69
CA GLN A 26 28.92 18.50 -12.83
C GLN A 26 29.15 16.99 -13.04
N GLN A 27 30.40 16.51 -12.98
CA GLN A 27 30.73 15.08 -13.17
C GLN A 27 31.22 14.39 -11.89
N LYS A 28 30.80 14.86 -10.71
CA LYS A 28 31.10 14.18 -9.44
C LYS A 28 29.81 13.91 -8.68
N VAL A 29 29.65 12.65 -8.30
CA VAL A 29 28.58 12.18 -7.43
C VAL A 29 28.78 12.79 -6.04
N CYS A 30 27.71 13.31 -5.44
CA CYS A 30 27.75 13.89 -4.11
C CYS A 30 28.17 12.83 -3.09
N PHE A 31 29.32 13.03 -2.42
CA PHE A 31 29.84 12.10 -1.43
C PHE A 31 28.87 11.89 -0.26
N HIS A 32 28.23 12.96 0.22
CA HIS A 32 27.25 12.88 1.29
C HIS A 32 25.95 12.20 0.85
N TRP A 33 25.56 12.33 -0.41
CA TRP A 33 24.41 11.62 -0.96
C TRP A 33 24.69 10.11 -1.06
N ARG A 34 25.89 9.71 -1.52
CA ARG A 34 26.31 8.31 -1.55
C ARG A 34 26.33 7.66 -0.15
N ALA A 35 26.52 8.47 0.89
CA ALA A 35 26.46 8.07 2.28
C ALA A 35 25.08 8.31 2.94
N GLY A 36 24.04 8.66 2.19
CA GLY A 36 22.66 8.86 2.68
C GLY A 36 22.44 10.12 3.56
N ARG A 37 23.33 11.10 3.53
CA ARG A 37 23.39 12.25 4.46
C ARG A 37 23.40 13.62 3.79
N CYS A 38 23.00 13.75 2.53
CA CYS A 38 22.94 15.06 1.86
C CYS A 38 21.59 15.76 2.11
N ASN A 39 21.64 16.97 2.67
CA ASN A 39 20.47 17.81 3.00
C ASN A 39 20.52 19.20 2.34
N ARG A 40 21.35 19.42 1.30
CA ARG A 40 21.41 20.70 0.57
C ARG A 40 20.43 20.75 -0.60
N PHE A 41 19.71 21.87 -0.72
CA PHE A 41 18.86 22.18 -1.88
C PHE A 41 19.12 23.61 -2.40
N PRO A 42 19.52 23.80 -3.68
CA PRO A 42 19.97 22.77 -4.63
C PRO A 42 21.41 22.30 -4.30
N CYS A 43 21.63 20.99 -4.36
CA CYS A 43 22.98 20.43 -4.20
C CYS A 43 23.81 20.66 -5.48
N PRO A 44 25.05 21.17 -5.39
CA PRO A 44 25.90 21.42 -6.56
C PRO A 44 26.52 20.14 -7.17
N PHE A 45 26.23 18.95 -6.63
CA PHE A 45 26.80 17.66 -7.04
C PHE A 45 25.68 16.65 -7.37
N LEU A 46 25.98 15.63 -8.19
CA LEU A 46 24.97 14.68 -8.69
C LEU A 46 24.46 13.74 -7.59
N HIS A 47 23.13 13.52 -7.58
CA HIS A 47 22.44 12.52 -6.76
C HIS A 47 22.06 11.29 -7.62
N ARG A 48 23.01 10.84 -8.45
CA ARG A 48 22.92 9.61 -9.25
C ARG A 48 24.31 9.07 -9.50
N GLU A 49 24.46 7.76 -9.63
CA GLU A 49 25.74 7.16 -10.02
C GLU A 49 26.06 7.44 -11.49
N LEU A 50 27.34 7.59 -11.82
CA LEU A 50 27.77 7.75 -13.22
C LEU A 50 27.74 6.37 -13.90
N PRO A 51 27.27 6.25 -15.15
CA PRO A 51 27.35 5.01 -15.90
C PRO A 51 28.80 4.52 -15.98
N GLY A 52 29.03 3.24 -15.67
CA GLY A 52 30.33 2.60 -15.88
C GLY A 52 30.67 2.53 -17.39
N PRO A 53 31.96 2.51 -17.76
CA PRO A 53 32.34 2.37 -19.16
C PRO A 53 31.84 1.03 -19.73
N PRO A 54 31.39 1.00 -21.01
CA PRO A 54 30.86 -0.21 -21.62
C PRO A 54 31.95 -1.30 -21.73
N GLN A 55 31.68 -2.48 -21.15
CA GLN A 55 32.55 -3.65 -21.26
C GLN A 55 32.35 -4.33 -22.63
N GLN A 56 33.44 -4.44 -23.39
CA GLN A 56 33.50 -5.19 -24.65
C GLN A 56 33.40 -6.71 -24.37
N GLN A 57 32.42 -7.37 -24.99
CA GLN A 57 32.30 -8.83 -25.02
C GLN A 57 33.34 -9.42 -25.97
N GLN A 58 34.20 -10.31 -25.48
CA GLN A 58 35.02 -11.20 -26.33
C GLN A 58 34.43 -12.60 -26.33
N HIS A 59 34.08 -13.06 -27.53
CA HIS A 59 33.78 -14.44 -27.86
C HIS A 59 35.05 -15.31 -27.77
N ALA A 60 34.94 -16.51 -27.20
CA ALA A 60 35.94 -17.56 -27.38
C ALA A 60 35.25 -18.90 -27.70
N ALA A 61 35.50 -19.39 -28.91
CA ALA A 61 35.32 -20.78 -29.31
C ALA A 61 36.70 -21.45 -29.30
N GLY A 62 36.79 -22.70 -28.84
CA GLY A 62 38.02 -23.49 -28.89
C GLY A 62 37.90 -24.85 -28.20
N ASN A 63 37.80 -25.89 -29.04
CA ASN A 63 37.81 -27.31 -28.67
C ASN A 63 39.10 -27.77 -27.98
N GLY A 64 38.99 -28.81 -27.14
CA GLY A 64 40.11 -29.64 -26.69
C GLY A 64 39.66 -30.85 -25.87
N MET A 65 39.56 -32.03 -26.51
CA MET A 65 39.36 -33.34 -25.89
C MET A 65 40.61 -33.81 -25.14
N SER A 66 40.45 -34.45 -23.97
CA SER A 66 41.12 -35.71 -23.62
C SER A 66 40.62 -36.32 -22.29
N SER A 67 39.88 -37.42 -22.46
CA SER A 67 39.96 -38.74 -21.80
C SER A 67 40.07 -38.96 -20.26
N SER A 68 39.14 -39.83 -19.83
CA SER A 68 39.31 -40.96 -18.87
C SER A 68 39.26 -40.58 -17.37
N LYS A 69 38.55 -41.26 -16.45
CA LYS A 69 37.96 -42.60 -16.36
C LYS A 69 36.75 -42.55 -15.41
N ARG A 70 35.65 -43.23 -15.78
CA ARG A 70 34.76 -44.00 -14.88
C ARG A 70 35.31 -45.45 -14.84
N PRO A 71 34.83 -46.43 -14.03
CA PRO A 71 33.53 -46.58 -13.33
C PRO A 71 33.67 -47.16 -11.89
N HIS A 72 32.65 -47.24 -11.05
CA HIS A 72 31.61 -48.30 -10.92
C HIS A 72 30.65 -47.85 -9.77
N GLY A 73 29.32 -48.04 -9.77
CA GLY A 73 28.56 -49.31 -9.79
C GLY A 73 28.65 -49.95 -8.39
N PHE A 74 27.63 -50.30 -7.60
CA PHE A 74 26.26 -50.82 -7.72
C PHE A 74 25.67 -50.78 -6.26
N SER A 75 24.43 -50.33 -6.03
CA SER A 75 23.18 -51.11 -5.79
C SER A 75 23.02 -51.87 -4.45
N ASP A 76 21.80 -51.70 -3.91
CA ASP A 76 20.93 -52.63 -3.17
C ASP A 76 21.04 -52.90 -1.64
N ASP A 77 19.91 -52.58 -0.99
CA ASP A 77 19.08 -53.38 -0.07
C ASP A 77 19.72 -54.14 1.11
N ASN A 78 19.28 -53.81 2.33
CA ASN A 78 18.20 -54.52 3.06
C ASN A 78 18.38 -54.46 4.60
N ARG A 79 17.24 -54.67 5.26
CA ARG A 79 16.88 -54.65 6.70
C ARG A 79 17.85 -55.35 7.68
N GLY A 80 17.97 -54.80 8.90
CA GLY A 80 18.44 -55.54 10.07
C GLY A 80 18.72 -54.67 11.30
N ALA A 81 18.08 -54.98 12.42
CA ALA A 81 17.97 -54.20 13.65
C ALA A 81 19.28 -53.95 14.44
N GLY A 82 19.34 -52.83 15.18
CA GLY A 82 20.34 -52.58 16.21
C GLY A 82 20.09 -51.26 16.95
N MET A 83 19.69 -51.35 18.22
CA MET A 83 19.47 -50.22 19.14
C MET A 83 20.61 -49.18 19.16
N ARG A 84 20.28 -47.89 19.30
CA ARG A 84 20.59 -47.06 20.51
C ARG A 84 20.35 -45.55 20.29
N ARG A 85 19.56 -45.00 21.23
CA ARG A 85 19.59 -43.64 21.83
C ARG A 85 19.04 -42.44 21.04
N ASN A 86 17.80 -42.13 21.40
CA ASN A 86 17.13 -40.83 21.38
C ASN A 86 17.80 -39.85 22.37
N PRO A 87 17.99 -38.55 22.07
CA PRO A 87 18.18 -37.52 23.09
C PRO A 87 16.82 -36.89 23.44
N ASN A 88 16.39 -37.18 24.67
CA ASN A 88 15.21 -36.65 25.32
C ASN A 88 15.19 -35.11 25.39
N PHE A 89 13.98 -34.58 25.18
CA PHE A 89 13.45 -33.38 25.83
C PHE A 89 13.73 -33.44 27.34
N ASN A 90 14.32 -32.37 27.90
CA ASN A 90 14.36 -32.20 29.35
C ASN A 90 13.71 -30.87 29.73
N ASN A 91 12.50 -30.98 30.27
CA ASN A 91 11.85 -29.96 31.08
C ASN A 91 12.58 -29.91 32.42
N THR A 92 13.33 -28.84 32.67
CA THR A 92 13.87 -28.57 34.02
C THR A 92 13.12 -27.41 34.63
N TRP A 93 12.19 -27.76 35.53
CA TRP A 93 11.67 -26.89 36.56
C TRP A 93 12.80 -26.59 37.55
N GLY A 94 13.31 -25.36 37.53
CA GLY A 94 14.24 -24.86 38.53
C GLY A 94 13.57 -23.77 39.37
N ARG A 95 13.17 -24.12 40.60
CA ARG A 95 12.94 -23.13 41.64
C ARG A 95 14.27 -22.46 41.95
N THR A 96 14.38 -21.16 41.69
CA THR A 96 15.29 -20.28 42.41
C THR A 96 14.49 -19.10 42.94
N ALA A 97 14.18 -19.16 44.23
CA ALA A 97 13.85 -17.99 45.01
C ALA A 97 15.17 -17.36 45.47
N ALA A 98 15.52 -16.21 44.90
CA ALA A 98 16.41 -15.22 45.52
C ALA A 98 16.23 -13.90 44.76
N GLY A 99 15.99 -12.84 45.52
CA GLY A 99 15.61 -11.52 45.03
C GLY A 99 16.60 -10.91 44.05
N GLY A 100 16.03 -10.34 43.00
CA GLY A 100 16.68 -9.55 41.97
C GLY A 100 15.65 -9.34 40.88
N GLY A 101 15.14 -8.12 40.73
CA GLY A 101 14.12 -7.78 39.73
C GLY A 101 14.63 -8.09 38.33
N ALA A 102 14.39 -9.30 37.85
CA ALA A 102 14.75 -9.72 36.51
C ALA A 102 13.84 -8.94 35.55
N VAL A 103 14.38 -7.88 34.96
CA VAL A 103 13.72 -7.15 33.87
C VAL A 103 13.55 -8.13 32.72
N VAL A 104 12.33 -8.62 32.53
CA VAL A 104 12.00 -9.51 31.41
C VAL A 104 12.23 -8.72 30.13
N ARG A 105 13.30 -9.06 29.40
CA ARG A 105 13.58 -8.46 28.08
C ARG A 105 12.51 -8.95 27.11
N LYS A 106 11.54 -8.08 26.81
CA LYS A 106 10.43 -8.40 25.91
C LYS A 106 10.96 -8.63 24.49
N THR A 107 10.43 -9.63 23.81
CA THR A 107 10.70 -9.85 22.38
C THR A 107 9.91 -8.87 21.52
N GLU A 108 10.37 -8.59 20.30
CA GLU A 108 9.59 -7.82 19.31
C GLU A 108 8.35 -8.57 18.78
N LYS A 109 8.24 -9.87 19.07
CA LYS A 109 7.05 -10.67 18.73
C LYS A 109 5.90 -10.36 19.70
N VAL A 110 4.74 -10.05 19.13
CA VAL A 110 3.49 -9.87 19.87
C VAL A 110 3.05 -11.19 20.53
N CYS A 111 2.45 -11.09 21.71
CA CYS A 111 1.92 -12.23 22.43
C CYS A 111 0.60 -12.70 21.80
N ASN A 112 0.61 -13.87 21.16
CA ASN A 112 -0.61 -14.44 20.53
C ASN A 112 -1.75 -14.66 21.53
N TYR A 113 -1.44 -15.00 22.78
CA TYR A 113 -2.47 -15.16 23.82
C TYR A 113 -3.06 -13.81 24.23
N TRP A 114 -2.25 -12.75 24.27
CA TRP A 114 -2.72 -11.41 24.60
C TRP A 114 -3.60 -10.82 23.51
N VAL A 115 -3.22 -10.99 22.23
CA VAL A 115 -4.03 -10.60 21.07
C VAL A 115 -5.43 -11.22 21.12
N LYS A 116 -5.54 -12.44 21.68
CA LYS A 116 -6.80 -13.18 21.87
C LYS A 116 -7.49 -12.91 23.21
N GLY A 117 -6.91 -12.11 24.10
CA GLY A 117 -7.47 -11.81 25.44
C GLY A 117 -7.21 -12.88 26.52
N ASN A 118 -6.37 -13.88 26.25
CA ASN A 118 -6.18 -15.07 27.08
C ASN A 118 -4.77 -15.18 27.70
N CYS A 119 -3.98 -14.10 27.75
CA CYS A 119 -2.64 -14.14 28.33
C CYS A 119 -2.70 -14.09 29.87
N THR A 120 -2.28 -15.16 30.53
CA THR A 120 -2.22 -15.26 32.00
C THR A 120 -0.97 -14.64 32.61
N TYR A 121 0.07 -14.36 31.82
CA TYR A 121 1.35 -13.84 32.31
C TYR A 121 1.34 -12.32 32.54
N GLY A 122 0.33 -11.59 32.04
CA GLY A 122 0.23 -10.15 32.20
C GLY A 122 1.54 -9.42 31.86
N ASN A 123 2.01 -8.55 32.76
CA ASN A 123 3.25 -7.79 32.57
C ASN A 123 4.53 -8.62 32.63
N THR A 124 4.46 -9.86 33.12
CA THR A 124 5.61 -10.79 33.15
C THR A 124 5.75 -11.59 31.86
N CYS A 125 4.84 -11.41 30.89
CA CYS A 125 4.93 -12.07 29.60
C CYS A 125 6.22 -11.67 28.88
N ARG A 126 6.94 -12.67 28.37
CA ARG A 126 8.13 -12.46 27.55
C ARG A 126 7.82 -11.84 26.17
N TYR A 127 6.58 -11.99 25.71
CA TYR A 127 6.12 -11.47 24.44
C TYR A 127 5.48 -10.09 24.61
N LEU A 128 5.46 -9.31 23.52
CA LEU A 128 4.98 -7.93 23.54
C LEU A 128 3.45 -7.88 23.74
N HIS A 129 3.00 -7.04 24.68
CA HIS A 129 1.60 -6.68 24.90
C HIS A 129 1.37 -5.26 24.38
N SER A 130 1.63 -5.06 23.09
CA SER A 130 1.44 -3.81 22.37
C SER A 130 0.95 -4.14 20.97
N TRP A 131 0.10 -3.26 20.43
CA TRP A 131 -0.37 -3.39 19.05
C TRP A 131 0.59 -2.77 18.05
N THR A 132 1.67 -2.14 18.49
CA THR A 132 2.67 -1.53 17.63
C THR A 132 4.08 -1.86 18.11
N THR A 133 5.02 -1.94 17.17
CA THR A 133 6.45 -1.78 17.43
C THR A 133 6.90 -0.48 16.77
N GLY A 134 7.57 0.38 17.55
CA GLY A 134 7.91 1.75 17.17
C GLY A 134 6.93 2.77 17.75
N ASP A 135 7.42 3.97 18.03
CA ASP A 135 6.67 5.03 18.73
C ASP A 135 5.84 5.91 17.78
N CYS A 136 5.64 5.47 16.53
CA CYS A 136 5.02 6.26 15.47
C CYS A 136 3.49 6.34 15.54
N PHE A 137 2.86 5.40 16.24
CA PHE A 137 1.41 5.24 16.20
C PHE A 137 0.83 4.99 17.58
N THR A 138 -0.34 5.57 17.81
CA THR A 138 -1.17 5.30 18.99
C THR A 138 -2.50 4.71 18.55
N LEU A 139 -2.91 3.60 19.17
CA LEU A 139 -4.27 3.08 19.05
C LEU A 139 -5.18 3.95 19.91
N LEU A 140 -6.14 4.63 19.30
CA LEU A 140 -7.10 5.46 20.02
C LEU A 140 -8.29 4.65 20.51
N THR A 141 -8.89 3.85 19.62
CA THR A 141 -10.05 3.03 19.94
C THR A 141 -10.21 1.89 18.94
N THR A 142 -11.04 0.91 19.31
CA THR A 142 -11.50 -0.17 18.44
C THR A 142 -13.00 -0.09 18.33
N LEU A 143 -13.52 -0.09 17.10
CA LEU A 143 -14.93 -0.12 16.80
C LEU A 143 -15.34 -1.57 16.56
N GLU A 144 -16.07 -2.13 17.52
CA GLU A 144 -16.48 -3.53 17.50
C GLU A 144 -17.93 -3.66 17.02
N GLY A 145 -18.17 -4.64 16.14
CA GLY A 145 -19.53 -4.94 15.71
C GLY A 145 -19.63 -5.84 14.48
N HIS A 146 -18.78 -5.62 13.47
CA HIS A 146 -18.77 -6.50 12.30
C HIS A 146 -18.39 -7.92 12.70
N GLN A 147 -18.97 -8.91 12.01
CA GLN A 147 -18.78 -10.34 12.29
C GLN A 147 -17.90 -11.05 11.27
N LYS A 148 -17.50 -10.33 10.21
CA LYS A 148 -16.62 -10.80 9.15
C LYS A 148 -15.76 -9.66 8.64
N VAL A 149 -14.90 -9.97 7.68
CA VAL A 149 -13.93 -9.04 7.09
C VAL A 149 -14.51 -7.68 6.75
N VAL A 150 -13.82 -6.63 7.21
CA VAL A 150 -14.07 -5.25 6.81
C VAL A 150 -13.37 -5.00 5.47
N THR A 151 -14.15 -4.71 4.43
CA THR A 151 -13.67 -4.55 3.05
C THR A 151 -13.59 -3.10 2.62
N GLY A 152 -14.33 -2.21 3.27
CA GLY A 152 -14.39 -0.80 2.94
C GLY A 152 -14.54 0.07 4.17
N ILE A 153 -13.91 1.25 4.13
CA ILE A 153 -14.05 2.31 5.13
C ILE A 153 -14.20 3.62 4.35
N ALA A 154 -15.17 4.44 4.71
CA ALA A 154 -15.48 5.69 4.01
C ALA A 154 -15.79 6.81 5.01
N LEU A 155 -15.30 8.02 4.69
CA LEU A 155 -15.45 9.24 5.46
C LEU A 155 -15.95 10.36 4.53
N PRO A 156 -17.28 10.46 4.32
CA PRO A 156 -17.83 11.50 3.46
C PRO A 156 -17.56 12.90 4.03
N SER A 157 -17.22 13.83 3.14
CA SER A 157 -16.87 15.21 3.49
C SER A 157 -18.01 15.92 4.20
N GLY A 158 -17.69 16.55 5.32
CA GLY A 158 -18.66 17.29 6.15
C GLY A 158 -19.59 16.40 6.98
N SER A 159 -19.37 15.08 6.99
CA SER A 159 -20.07 14.17 7.90
C SER A 159 -19.33 14.03 9.23
N ASP A 160 -20.09 13.90 10.31
CA ASP A 160 -19.61 13.49 11.62
C ASP A 160 -19.62 11.96 11.81
N LYS A 161 -19.84 11.21 10.72
CA LYS A 161 -19.93 9.75 10.71
C LYS A 161 -18.84 9.10 9.88
N LEU A 162 -18.38 7.95 10.38
CA LEU A 162 -17.52 7.00 9.68
C LEU A 162 -18.40 5.83 9.22
N TYR A 163 -18.15 5.31 8.03
CA TYR A 163 -18.86 4.15 7.49
C TYR A 163 -17.88 3.01 7.29
N SER A 164 -18.23 1.81 7.74
CA SER A 164 -17.46 0.60 7.45
C SER A 164 -18.35 -0.46 6.84
N GLY A 165 -17.85 -1.12 5.79
CA GLY A 165 -18.56 -2.16 5.05
C GLY A 165 -17.88 -3.51 5.24
N SER A 166 -18.69 -4.56 5.32
CA SER A 166 -18.20 -5.91 5.58
C SER A 166 -18.91 -6.98 4.73
N THR A 167 -18.23 -8.11 4.57
CA THR A 167 -18.83 -9.33 4.00
C THR A 167 -19.85 -9.97 4.93
N ASP A 168 -20.06 -9.43 6.14
CA ASP A 168 -21.23 -9.74 6.98
C ASP A 168 -22.53 -9.14 6.42
N LYS A 169 -22.46 -8.52 5.23
CA LYS A 169 -23.56 -7.92 4.47
C LYS A 169 -24.11 -6.65 5.12
N SER A 170 -23.31 -6.00 5.98
CA SER A 170 -23.71 -4.75 6.60
C SER A 170 -22.73 -3.62 6.29
N VAL A 171 -23.28 -2.41 6.27
CA VAL A 171 -22.54 -1.18 6.49
C VAL A 171 -22.89 -0.65 7.88
N ARG A 172 -21.88 -0.46 8.72
CA ARG A 172 -22.02 0.16 10.03
C ARG A 172 -21.69 1.64 9.95
N VAL A 173 -22.49 2.43 10.64
CA VAL A 173 -22.33 3.88 10.78
C VAL A 173 -21.85 4.16 12.19
N TRP A 174 -20.71 4.80 12.30
CA TRP A 174 -20.06 5.12 13.58
C TRP A 174 -20.09 6.61 13.79
N ASP A 175 -20.43 7.01 15.00
CA ASP A 175 -20.32 8.40 15.43
C ASP A 175 -18.84 8.74 15.72
N CYS A 176 -18.27 9.69 14.97
CA CYS A 176 -16.84 10.02 15.08
C CYS A 176 -16.47 10.64 16.44
N GLN A 177 -17.43 11.23 17.16
CA GLN A 177 -17.18 11.88 18.44
C GLN A 177 -17.14 10.88 19.60
N SER A 178 -18.07 9.93 19.63
CA SER A 178 -18.23 8.95 20.71
C SER A 178 -17.61 7.58 20.41
N GLY A 179 -17.31 7.30 19.14
CA GLY A 179 -16.88 5.98 18.68
C GLY A 179 -17.97 4.91 18.77
N GLN A 180 -19.23 5.29 19.02
CA GLN A 180 -20.34 4.35 19.15
C GLN A 180 -20.97 4.05 17.79
N CYS A 181 -21.55 2.85 17.66
CA CYS A 181 -22.34 2.47 16.49
C CYS A 181 -23.66 3.25 16.49
N ALA A 182 -23.80 4.19 15.55
CA ALA A 182 -25.00 5.01 15.38
C ALA A 182 -26.08 4.33 14.53
N GLY A 183 -25.70 3.37 13.68
CA GLY A 183 -26.64 2.64 12.84
C GLY A 183 -26.01 1.46 12.10
N VAL A 184 -26.87 0.57 11.61
CA VAL A 184 -26.48 -0.59 10.79
C VAL A 184 -27.43 -0.67 9.60
N VAL A 185 -26.87 -0.70 8.39
CA VAL A 185 -27.60 -0.92 7.15
C VAL A 185 -27.26 -2.31 6.65
N ASN A 186 -28.28 -3.15 6.43
CA ASN A 186 -28.09 -4.52 5.96
C ASN A 186 -28.46 -4.65 4.48
N PHE A 187 -27.75 -5.53 3.78
CA PHE A 187 -27.96 -5.86 2.38
C PHE A 187 -28.13 -7.37 2.19
N ASP A 188 -28.63 -7.76 1.02
CA ASP A 188 -28.75 -9.17 0.65
C ASP A 188 -27.39 -9.77 0.22
N GLY A 189 -26.47 -8.92 -0.25
CA GLY A 189 -25.14 -9.28 -0.75
C GLY A 189 -24.01 -8.78 0.14
N GLU A 190 -22.80 -9.31 -0.09
CA GLU A 190 -21.60 -8.92 0.64
C GLU A 190 -21.10 -7.54 0.17
N VAL A 191 -20.63 -6.73 1.10
CA VAL A 191 -19.93 -5.48 0.76
C VAL A 191 -18.50 -5.84 0.36
N GLY A 192 -18.13 -5.58 -0.89
CA GLY A 192 -16.80 -5.87 -1.44
C GLY A 192 -15.88 -4.65 -1.44
N SER A 193 -16.43 -3.45 -1.50
CA SER A 193 -15.65 -2.20 -1.47
C SER A 193 -16.51 -1.02 -1.04
N MET A 194 -15.85 0.03 -0.55
CA MET A 194 -16.49 1.33 -0.30
C MET A 194 -15.57 2.47 -0.72
N LEU A 195 -16.19 3.59 -1.06
CA LEU A 195 -15.53 4.85 -1.39
C LEU A 195 -16.42 6.01 -0.92
N SER A 196 -15.81 7.11 -0.50
CA SER A 196 -16.51 8.39 -0.35
C SER A 196 -15.89 9.45 -1.26
N GLU A 197 -16.74 10.26 -1.89
CA GLU A 197 -16.31 11.42 -2.68
C GLU A 197 -17.25 12.59 -2.36
N GLY A 198 -16.73 13.61 -1.69
CA GLY A 198 -17.58 14.67 -1.14
C GLY A 198 -18.67 14.08 -0.22
N PRO A 199 -19.95 14.46 -0.39
CA PRO A 199 -21.05 13.92 0.42
C PRO A 199 -21.51 12.52 0.01
N TRP A 200 -20.99 11.99 -1.11
CA TRP A 200 -21.38 10.69 -1.64
C TRP A 200 -20.63 9.56 -0.94
N ILE A 201 -21.35 8.47 -0.71
CA ILE A 201 -20.82 7.17 -0.31
C ILE A 201 -21.22 6.18 -1.38
N PHE A 202 -20.25 5.44 -1.89
CA PHE A 202 -20.44 4.35 -2.82
C PHE A 202 -20.16 3.03 -2.11
N VAL A 203 -21.06 2.06 -2.25
CA VAL A 203 -20.96 0.73 -1.66
C VAL A 203 -21.01 -0.29 -2.79
N GLY A 204 -19.90 -0.98 -3.01
CA GLY A 204 -19.79 -2.05 -3.99
C GLY A 204 -20.34 -3.36 -3.40
N LEU A 205 -21.46 -3.82 -3.94
CA LEU A 205 -22.13 -5.07 -3.58
C LEU A 205 -21.98 -6.09 -4.70
N THR A 206 -22.54 -7.29 -4.49
CA THR A 206 -22.69 -8.26 -5.58
C THR A 206 -23.69 -7.75 -6.62
N ASN A 207 -23.26 -7.66 -7.88
CA ASN A 207 -24.03 -7.20 -9.05
C ASN A 207 -24.56 -5.75 -8.99
N LEU A 208 -24.13 -4.95 -8.03
CA LEU A 208 -24.71 -3.64 -7.76
C LEU A 208 -23.70 -2.70 -7.12
N VAL A 209 -23.75 -1.41 -7.49
CA VAL A 209 -23.16 -0.34 -6.66
C VAL A 209 -24.30 0.51 -6.10
N LYS A 210 -24.34 0.66 -4.78
CA LYS A 210 -25.22 1.61 -4.10
C LYS A 210 -24.53 2.96 -3.98
N ALA A 211 -25.25 4.04 -4.26
CA ALA A 211 -24.75 5.40 -4.15
C ALA A 211 -25.67 6.21 -3.22
N TRP A 212 -25.14 6.65 -2.09
CA TRP A 212 -25.85 7.41 -1.08
C TRP A 212 -25.30 8.81 -0.97
N ASN A 213 -26.16 9.81 -0.92
CA ASN A 213 -25.75 11.17 -0.61
C ASN A 213 -26.16 11.50 0.83
N THR A 214 -25.18 11.75 1.69
CA THR A 214 -25.40 12.00 3.12
C THR A 214 -26.08 13.35 3.41
N GLN A 215 -26.02 14.31 2.49
CA GLN A 215 -26.60 15.65 2.67
C GLN A 215 -28.00 15.74 2.10
N THR A 216 -28.24 15.15 0.92
CA THR A 216 -29.54 15.22 0.26
C THR A 216 -30.45 14.03 0.57
N GLY A 217 -29.93 12.96 1.18
CA GLY A 217 -30.66 11.72 1.43
C GLY A 217 -30.96 10.91 0.16
N THR A 218 -30.31 11.22 -0.96
CA THR A 218 -30.48 10.49 -2.22
C THR A 218 -29.91 9.07 -2.10
N ASP A 219 -30.68 8.06 -2.51
CA ASP A 219 -30.27 6.64 -2.58
C ASP A 219 -30.49 6.12 -4.01
N LEU A 220 -29.40 5.83 -4.70
CA LEU A 220 -29.38 5.34 -6.07
C LEU A 220 -28.77 3.94 -6.15
N SER A 221 -29.20 3.20 -7.16
CA SER A 221 -28.78 1.82 -7.42
C SER A 221 -28.22 1.72 -8.84
N LEU A 222 -26.90 1.52 -8.94
CA LEU A 222 -26.15 1.47 -10.19
C LEU A 222 -26.02 0.02 -10.65
N ASN A 223 -26.89 -0.36 -11.58
CA ASN A 223 -26.89 -1.68 -12.20
C ASN A 223 -25.84 -1.79 -13.30
N GLY A 224 -25.50 -3.02 -13.68
CA GLY A 224 -24.48 -3.30 -14.69
C GLY A 224 -23.33 -4.19 -14.20
N PRO A 225 -22.83 -4.04 -12.96
CA PRO A 225 -21.81 -4.96 -12.44
C PRO A 225 -22.28 -6.40 -12.51
N VAL A 226 -21.37 -7.29 -12.89
CA VAL A 226 -21.54 -8.74 -12.80
C VAL A 226 -20.50 -9.24 -11.79
N GLY A 227 -20.95 -10.07 -10.86
CA GLY A 227 -20.14 -10.56 -9.76
C GLY A 227 -19.93 -9.51 -8.66
N GLN A 228 -18.93 -9.73 -7.84
CA GLN A 228 -18.60 -8.84 -6.73
C GLN A 228 -17.89 -7.57 -7.23
N VAL A 229 -18.28 -6.42 -6.69
CA VAL A 229 -17.52 -5.16 -6.87
C VAL A 229 -16.40 -5.09 -5.84
N TYR A 230 -15.16 -5.29 -6.28
CA TYR A 230 -13.98 -5.39 -5.41
C TYR A 230 -13.26 -4.07 -5.18
N ALA A 231 -13.39 -3.10 -6.09
CA ALA A 231 -12.72 -1.81 -5.99
C ALA A 231 -13.59 -0.69 -6.54
N LEU A 232 -13.47 0.49 -5.94
CA LEU A 232 -14.14 1.71 -6.36
C LEU A 232 -13.14 2.86 -6.34
N VAL A 233 -13.19 3.73 -7.35
CA VAL A 233 -12.41 4.98 -7.40
C VAL A 233 -13.19 6.05 -8.17
N VAL A 234 -12.91 7.32 -7.90
CA VAL A 234 -13.40 8.44 -8.72
C VAL A 234 -12.23 9.06 -9.49
N GLY A 235 -12.44 9.38 -10.76
CA GLY A 235 -11.47 10.08 -11.60
C GLY A 235 -12.13 10.76 -12.80
N ASN A 236 -11.73 12.00 -13.13
CA ASN A 236 -12.34 12.82 -14.19
C ASN A 236 -13.88 12.88 -14.11
N ASP A 237 -14.41 13.13 -12.90
CA ASP A 237 -15.85 13.17 -12.57
C ASP A 237 -16.61 11.87 -12.87
N MET A 238 -15.90 10.75 -13.03
CA MET A 238 -16.49 9.43 -13.22
C MET A 238 -16.26 8.55 -12.00
N LEU A 239 -17.31 7.81 -11.61
CA LEU A 239 -17.19 6.68 -10.72
C LEU A 239 -16.75 5.46 -11.53
N LEU A 240 -15.73 4.75 -11.07
CA LEU A 240 -15.17 3.56 -11.69
C LEU A 240 -15.24 2.40 -10.70
N ALA A 241 -15.76 1.26 -11.14
CA ALA A 241 -15.91 0.04 -10.33
C ALA A 241 -15.16 -1.13 -10.96
N GLY A 242 -14.26 -1.75 -10.20
CA GLY A 242 -13.58 -2.99 -10.56
C GLY A 242 -14.45 -4.19 -10.22
N THR A 243 -14.75 -5.00 -11.22
CA THR A 243 -15.67 -6.14 -11.15
C THR A 243 -15.00 -7.41 -11.65
N GLU A 244 -15.76 -8.49 -11.77
CA GLU A 244 -15.31 -9.73 -12.37
C GLU A 244 -14.99 -9.59 -13.87
N ASP A 245 -15.81 -8.83 -14.60
CA ASP A 245 -15.75 -8.69 -16.07
C ASP A 245 -14.96 -7.44 -16.55
N GLY A 246 -14.22 -6.79 -15.66
CA GLY A 246 -13.40 -5.62 -15.97
C GLY A 246 -13.75 -4.42 -15.11
N ILE A 247 -13.86 -3.24 -15.72
CA ILE A 247 -14.16 -2.00 -15.01
C ILE A 247 -15.36 -1.33 -15.65
N LEU A 248 -16.34 -0.94 -14.84
CA LEU A 248 -17.48 -0.16 -15.28
C LEU A 248 -17.33 1.30 -14.88
N SER A 249 -17.81 2.22 -15.70
CA SER A 249 -17.77 3.65 -15.42
C SER A 249 -19.14 4.32 -15.53
N TRP A 250 -19.38 5.28 -14.63
CA TRP A 250 -20.58 6.12 -14.63
C TRP A 250 -20.21 7.58 -14.40
N LYS A 251 -21.03 8.48 -14.91
CA LYS A 251 -20.93 9.93 -14.64
C LYS A 251 -22.22 10.44 -14.04
N TYR A 252 -22.09 11.27 -13.01
CA TYR A 252 -23.26 11.88 -12.39
C TYR A 252 -23.88 12.94 -13.31
N ASN A 253 -25.20 12.85 -13.50
CA ASN A 253 -26.00 13.78 -14.28
C ASN A 253 -26.94 14.54 -13.35
N GLY A 254 -26.62 15.81 -13.11
CA GLY A 254 -27.39 16.68 -12.21
C GLY A 254 -28.80 16.99 -12.70
N SER A 255 -29.09 16.85 -14.00
CA SER A 255 -30.42 17.08 -14.55
C SER A 255 -31.38 15.91 -14.28
N THR A 256 -30.87 14.68 -14.30
CA THR A 256 -31.66 13.47 -14.00
C THR A 256 -31.51 13.00 -12.56
N ASN A 257 -30.60 13.61 -11.79
CA ASN A 257 -30.24 13.20 -10.43
C ASN A 257 -29.83 11.71 -10.38
N ASN A 258 -29.10 11.26 -11.40
CA ASN A 258 -28.70 9.86 -11.56
C ASN A 258 -27.26 9.74 -12.07
N PHE A 259 -26.68 8.55 -11.98
CA PHE A 259 -25.40 8.22 -12.59
C PHE A 259 -25.64 7.45 -13.89
N ASP A 260 -25.28 8.08 -15.01
CA ASP A 260 -25.42 7.49 -16.32
C ASP A 260 -24.19 6.64 -16.66
N PRO A 261 -24.36 5.40 -17.16
CA PRO A 261 -23.24 4.56 -17.56
C PRO A 261 -22.53 5.17 -18.78
N ILE A 262 -21.20 5.10 -18.81
CA ILE A 262 -20.38 5.68 -19.89
C ILE A 262 -19.75 4.58 -20.76
N LYS A 263 -18.76 3.86 -20.24
CA LYS A 263 -18.05 2.81 -20.99
C LYS A 263 -17.55 1.73 -20.05
N ALA A 264 -17.62 0.48 -20.50
CA ALA A 264 -16.92 -0.62 -19.85
C ALA A 264 -15.47 -0.70 -20.37
N LEU A 265 -14.50 -0.75 -19.47
CA LEU A 265 -13.10 -0.97 -19.80
C LEU A 265 -12.83 -2.46 -19.63
N THR A 266 -12.70 -3.15 -20.77
CA THR A 266 -12.53 -4.60 -20.84
C THR A 266 -11.10 -4.96 -21.20
N GLY A 267 -10.66 -6.15 -20.76
CA GLY A 267 -9.36 -6.70 -21.13
C GLY A 267 -8.70 -7.53 -20.03
N HIS A 268 -8.95 -7.23 -18.76
CA HIS A 268 -8.55 -8.14 -17.68
C HIS A 268 -9.24 -9.49 -17.86
N THR A 269 -8.52 -10.58 -17.58
CA THR A 269 -9.06 -11.95 -17.73
C THR A 269 -9.58 -12.52 -16.41
N HIS A 270 -9.35 -11.82 -15.31
CA HIS A 270 -9.86 -12.14 -13.98
C HIS A 270 -10.22 -10.84 -13.22
N HIS A 271 -10.79 -11.02 -12.03
CA HIS A 271 -11.35 -9.95 -11.20
C HIS A 271 -10.40 -8.78 -10.99
N VAL A 272 -10.93 -7.56 -11.17
CA VAL A 272 -10.21 -6.32 -10.90
C VAL A 272 -10.37 -5.95 -9.43
N VAL A 273 -9.31 -6.16 -8.64
CA VAL A 273 -9.35 -6.09 -7.18
C VAL A 273 -8.81 -4.78 -6.61
N SER A 274 -8.12 -3.97 -7.43
CA SER A 274 -7.60 -2.69 -6.98
C SER A 274 -7.64 -1.67 -8.12
N LEU A 275 -8.03 -0.44 -7.78
CA LEU A 275 -8.08 0.69 -8.68
C LEU A 275 -7.44 1.91 -8.01
N VAL A 276 -6.65 2.66 -8.76
CA VAL A 276 -6.15 3.97 -8.34
C VAL A 276 -6.03 4.91 -9.51
N VAL A 277 -6.31 6.19 -9.28
CA VAL A 277 -6.19 7.26 -10.28
C VAL A 277 -4.95 8.10 -9.96
N GLY A 278 -4.16 8.43 -10.97
CA GLY A 278 -3.01 9.33 -10.83
C GLY A 278 -2.45 9.76 -12.18
N ALA A 279 -1.97 11.00 -12.26
CA ALA A 279 -1.42 11.57 -13.49
C ALA A 279 -2.33 11.42 -14.74
N ASN A 280 -3.64 11.67 -14.57
CA ASN A 280 -4.68 11.51 -15.60
C ASN A 280 -4.79 10.09 -16.19
N ARG A 281 -4.34 9.09 -15.43
CA ARG A 281 -4.44 7.67 -15.78
C ARG A 281 -5.18 6.92 -14.68
N LEU A 282 -5.87 5.86 -15.09
CA LEU A 282 -6.38 4.84 -14.18
C LEU A 282 -5.41 3.67 -14.20
N TYR A 283 -5.13 3.10 -13.03
CA TYR A 283 -4.36 1.88 -12.87
C TYR A 283 -5.26 0.83 -12.24
N SER A 284 -5.27 -0.37 -12.81
CA SER A 284 -6.07 -1.48 -12.30
C SER A 284 -5.21 -2.70 -12.05
N GLY A 285 -5.20 -3.17 -10.80
CA GLY A 285 -4.59 -4.44 -10.40
C GLY A 285 -5.62 -5.56 -10.40
N SER A 286 -5.25 -6.73 -10.92
CA SER A 286 -6.15 -7.86 -11.10
C SER A 286 -5.58 -9.18 -10.58
N MET A 287 -6.49 -10.14 -10.37
CA MET A 287 -6.17 -11.55 -10.16
C MET A 287 -5.55 -12.23 -11.38
N ASP A 288 -5.49 -11.58 -12.54
CA ASP A 288 -4.76 -12.05 -13.72
C ASP A 288 -3.25 -11.77 -13.68
N ASN A 289 -2.75 -11.33 -12.53
CA ASN A 289 -1.35 -10.97 -12.26
C ASN A 289 -0.85 -9.75 -13.02
N SER A 290 -1.73 -9.05 -13.76
CA SER A 290 -1.36 -7.85 -14.52
C SER A 290 -1.85 -6.57 -13.84
N ILE A 291 -1.17 -5.48 -14.19
CA ILE A 291 -1.69 -4.14 -13.99
C ILE A 291 -1.97 -3.54 -15.36
N ARG A 292 -3.17 -2.99 -15.55
CA ARG A 292 -3.48 -2.23 -16.77
C ARG A 292 -3.47 -0.73 -16.48
N VAL A 293 -2.94 0.01 -17.45
CA VAL A 293 -2.88 1.47 -17.45
C VAL A 293 -3.90 1.96 -18.46
N TRP A 294 -4.82 2.81 -18.05
CA TRP A 294 -5.88 3.34 -18.90
C TRP A 294 -5.82 4.85 -18.99
N ASN A 295 -6.14 5.38 -20.17
CA ASN A 295 -6.36 6.80 -20.36
C ASN A 295 -7.74 7.16 -19.79
N LEU A 296 -7.83 8.14 -18.88
CA LEU A 296 -9.12 8.55 -18.30
C LEU A 296 -9.99 9.40 -19.22
N GLU A 297 -9.44 9.95 -20.31
CA GLU A 297 -10.18 10.73 -21.30
C GLU A 297 -10.74 9.82 -22.41
N THR A 298 -9.92 8.94 -22.98
CA THR A 298 -10.35 8.04 -24.07
C THR A 298 -10.93 6.72 -23.56
N LEU A 299 -10.67 6.36 -22.30
CA LEU A 299 -11.03 5.09 -21.67
C LEU A 299 -10.49 3.90 -22.48
N GLU A 300 -9.26 4.02 -22.95
CA GLU A 300 -8.53 2.99 -23.68
C GLU A 300 -7.35 2.49 -22.85
N CYS A 301 -7.01 1.21 -23.04
CA CYS A 301 -5.85 0.60 -22.40
C CYS A 301 -4.58 1.10 -23.10
N LEU A 302 -3.73 1.83 -22.38
CA LEU A 302 -2.45 2.36 -22.84
C LEU A 302 -1.33 1.32 -22.74
N GLN A 303 -1.31 0.56 -21.64
CA GLN A 303 -0.22 -0.36 -21.34
C GLN A 303 -0.69 -1.51 -20.44
N ILE A 304 -0.06 -2.67 -20.59
CA ILE A 304 -0.24 -3.85 -19.72
C ILE A 304 1.12 -4.15 -19.06
N LEU A 305 1.13 -4.24 -17.74
CA LEU A 305 2.30 -4.49 -16.91
C LEU A 305 2.21 -5.91 -16.36
N THR A 306 3.15 -6.80 -16.71
CA THR A 306 3.08 -8.25 -16.45
C THR A 306 4.26 -8.80 -15.64
N ASP A 307 4.86 -7.97 -14.80
CA ASP A 307 6.05 -8.35 -14.03
C ASP A 307 5.73 -9.11 -12.73
N HIS A 308 4.50 -9.00 -12.22
CA HIS A 308 4.05 -9.77 -11.06
C HIS A 308 3.75 -11.23 -11.43
N THR A 309 4.12 -12.17 -10.56
CA THR A 309 3.93 -13.61 -10.81
C THR A 309 2.69 -14.18 -10.11
N SER A 310 1.94 -13.34 -9.41
CA SER A 310 0.71 -13.68 -8.69
C SER A 310 -0.20 -12.45 -8.58
N VAL A 311 -1.41 -12.65 -8.08
CA VAL A 311 -2.48 -11.64 -7.94
C VAL A 311 -1.94 -10.30 -7.44
N VAL A 312 -2.22 -9.23 -8.18
CA VAL A 312 -1.91 -7.86 -7.78
C VAL A 312 -2.99 -7.36 -6.83
N MET A 313 -2.66 -7.34 -5.55
CA MET A 313 -3.63 -7.07 -4.48
C MET A 313 -3.93 -5.59 -4.30
N SER A 314 -2.94 -4.72 -4.52
CA SER A 314 -3.12 -3.28 -4.36
C SER A 314 -2.19 -2.51 -5.28
N VAL A 315 -2.73 -1.42 -5.84
CA VAL A 315 -1.99 -0.39 -6.58
C VAL A 315 -2.17 0.97 -5.90
N LEU A 316 -1.11 1.77 -5.87
CA LEU A 316 -1.06 3.07 -5.23
C LEU A 316 -0.23 4.05 -6.08
N CYS A 317 -0.77 5.23 -6.36
CA CYS A 317 0.02 6.32 -6.94
C CYS A 317 0.72 7.11 -5.83
N TRP A 318 2.02 7.34 -5.97
CA TRP A 318 2.79 8.19 -5.09
C TRP A 318 3.73 9.08 -5.91
N ASP A 319 3.47 10.38 -5.93
CA ASP A 319 4.12 11.35 -6.83
C ASP A 319 4.05 10.89 -8.30
N GLN A 320 5.20 10.74 -8.97
CA GLN A 320 5.29 10.20 -10.33
C GLN A 320 5.36 8.67 -10.41
N PHE A 321 5.37 7.98 -9.27
CA PHE A 321 5.54 6.53 -9.21
C PHE A 321 4.20 5.83 -9.02
N LEU A 322 4.09 4.68 -9.66
CA LEU A 322 3.08 3.70 -9.30
C LEU A 322 3.76 2.68 -8.39
N LEU A 323 3.13 2.34 -7.27
CA LEU A 323 3.51 1.23 -6.41
C LEU A 323 2.47 0.14 -6.57
N SER A 324 2.91 -1.10 -6.62
CA SER A 324 2.02 -2.25 -6.63
C SER A 324 2.52 -3.33 -5.69
N CYS A 325 1.60 -4.05 -5.07
CA CYS A 325 1.92 -5.19 -4.24
C CYS A 325 1.17 -6.44 -4.67
N SER A 326 1.77 -7.60 -4.42
CA SER A 326 1.22 -8.88 -4.85
C SER A 326 1.40 -9.98 -3.80
N LEU A 327 0.62 -11.04 -3.96
CA LEU A 327 0.83 -12.31 -3.25
C LEU A 327 2.15 -13.00 -3.64
N ASP A 328 2.84 -12.54 -4.68
CA ASP A 328 4.19 -12.98 -5.03
C ASP A 328 5.29 -12.51 -4.05
N LYS A 329 4.89 -11.82 -2.98
CA LYS A 329 5.74 -11.29 -1.91
C LYS A 329 6.62 -10.13 -2.35
N THR A 330 6.22 -9.40 -3.39
CA THR A 330 6.95 -8.22 -3.85
C THR A 330 6.10 -6.95 -3.78
N ILE A 331 6.79 -5.84 -3.53
CA ILE A 331 6.28 -4.50 -3.85
C ILE A 331 7.13 -3.97 -5.01
N LYS A 332 6.50 -3.61 -6.11
CA LYS A 332 7.17 -3.07 -7.29
C LYS A 332 6.91 -1.58 -7.41
N VAL A 333 7.94 -0.83 -7.76
CA VAL A 333 7.87 0.60 -8.05
C VAL A 333 8.05 0.78 -9.55
N TRP A 334 7.06 1.40 -10.17
CA TRP A 334 7.03 1.66 -11.60
C TRP A 334 7.24 3.15 -11.86
N ALA A 335 8.10 3.46 -12.81
CA ALA A 335 8.33 4.82 -13.27
C ALA A 335 8.27 4.88 -14.79
N ALA A 336 7.95 6.05 -15.33
CA ALA A 336 7.95 6.27 -16.77
C ALA A 336 9.39 6.36 -17.27
N ASN A 337 9.71 5.61 -18.32
CA ASN A 337 10.95 5.76 -19.06
C ASN A 337 10.86 6.93 -20.07
N ASP A 338 11.94 7.15 -20.84
CA ASP A 338 12.01 8.24 -21.83
C ASP A 338 10.89 8.18 -22.89
N SER A 339 10.30 7.00 -23.12
CA SER A 339 9.18 6.81 -24.05
C SER A 339 7.80 7.02 -23.40
N GLY A 340 7.74 7.28 -22.09
CA GLY A 340 6.50 7.47 -21.34
C GLY A 340 5.81 6.17 -20.89
N ASN A 341 6.41 5.01 -21.19
CA ASN A 341 5.95 3.70 -20.73
C ASN A 341 6.44 3.43 -19.31
N LEU A 342 5.59 2.81 -18.50
CA LEU A 342 5.95 2.41 -17.14
C LEU A 342 6.78 1.12 -17.15
N GLU A 343 7.90 1.14 -16.43
CA GLU A 343 8.75 -0.02 -16.20
C GLU A 343 9.12 -0.14 -14.71
N VAL A 344 9.44 -1.35 -14.28
CA VAL A 344 9.87 -1.59 -12.90
C VAL A 344 11.25 -0.97 -12.70
N THR A 345 11.34 -0.02 -11.77
CA THR A 345 12.61 0.63 -11.40
C THR A 345 13.17 0.11 -10.09
N TYR A 346 12.31 -0.43 -9.23
CA TYR A 346 12.70 -1.02 -7.95
C TYR A 346 11.74 -2.15 -7.56
N THR A 347 12.29 -3.21 -6.94
CA THR A 347 11.52 -4.32 -6.36
C THR A 347 11.94 -4.49 -4.91
N HIS A 348 10.99 -4.32 -4.00
CA HIS A 348 11.13 -4.66 -2.59
C HIS A 348 10.65 -6.10 -2.37
N GLN A 349 11.41 -6.87 -1.60
CA GLN A 349 11.09 -8.27 -1.27
C GLN A 349 10.56 -8.36 0.15
N GLU A 350 9.43 -9.03 0.30
CA GLU A 350 8.81 -9.36 1.58
C GLU A 350 8.94 -10.85 1.88
N ASP A 351 8.85 -11.21 3.16
CA ASP A 351 8.88 -12.62 3.57
C ASP A 351 7.57 -13.34 3.23
N CYS A 352 6.50 -12.57 3.01
CA CYS A 352 5.14 -13.05 2.90
C CYS A 352 4.29 -12.17 1.96
N GLY A 353 3.09 -12.65 1.60
CA GLY A 353 2.25 -12.00 0.60
C GLY A 353 1.69 -10.67 1.11
N VAL A 354 1.65 -9.67 0.24
CA VAL A 354 1.17 -8.32 0.56
C VAL A 354 -0.27 -8.15 0.09
N LEU A 355 -1.11 -7.55 0.93
CA LEU A 355 -2.56 -7.49 0.77
C LEU A 355 -3.08 -6.09 0.45
N ALA A 356 -2.49 -5.04 1.03
CA ALA A 356 -2.93 -3.67 0.82
C ALA A 356 -1.76 -2.69 0.99
N LEU A 357 -1.72 -1.67 0.15
CA LEU A 357 -0.83 -0.52 0.28
C LEU A 357 -1.63 0.72 0.65
N CYS A 358 -1.05 1.56 1.51
CA CYS A 358 -1.58 2.88 1.81
C CYS A 358 -0.40 3.82 2.06
N GLY A 359 -0.32 4.89 1.26
CA GLY A 359 0.71 5.91 1.44
C GLY A 359 0.16 7.07 2.26
N MET A 360 0.92 7.58 3.22
CA MET A 360 0.56 8.76 4.00
C MET A 360 1.79 9.61 4.29
N HIS A 361 1.59 10.81 4.80
CA HIS A 361 2.67 11.65 5.30
C HIS A 361 2.71 11.58 6.82
N ASP A 362 3.90 11.53 7.39
CA ASP A 362 4.09 11.65 8.84
C ASP A 362 3.90 13.11 9.32
N SER A 363 4.08 13.34 10.62
CA SER A 363 3.98 14.68 11.22
C SER A 363 4.99 15.70 10.69
N GLU A 364 6.08 15.24 10.06
CA GLU A 364 7.11 16.08 9.43
C GLU A 364 6.92 16.18 7.91
N ALA A 365 5.77 15.74 7.39
CA ALA A 365 5.46 15.64 5.97
C ALA A 365 6.39 14.71 5.18
N LYS A 366 7.02 13.72 5.84
CA LYS A 366 7.81 12.68 5.16
C LYS A 366 6.88 11.56 4.66
N PRO A 367 7.15 11.04 3.46
CA PRO A 367 6.31 10.01 2.86
C PRO A 367 6.53 8.65 3.56
N VAL A 368 5.44 8.01 3.94
CA VAL A 368 5.42 6.73 4.64
C VAL A 368 4.49 5.76 3.91
N LEU A 369 4.95 4.53 3.74
CA LEU A 369 4.16 3.44 3.17
C LEU A 369 3.72 2.47 4.26
N LEU A 370 2.41 2.27 4.38
CA LEU A 370 1.80 1.19 5.13
C LEU A 370 1.58 -0.01 4.20
N CYS A 371 2.06 -1.16 4.61
CA CYS A 371 2.03 -2.40 3.85
C CYS A 371 1.37 -3.50 4.69
N SER A 372 0.10 -3.79 4.41
CA SER A 372 -0.62 -4.90 5.07
C SER A 372 -0.18 -6.24 4.49
N ARG A 373 0.03 -7.22 5.37
CA ARG A 373 0.59 -8.52 5.01
C ARG A 373 -0.28 -9.67 5.52
N ASN A 374 -0.11 -10.83 4.91
CA ASN A 374 -0.84 -12.06 5.27
C ASN A 374 -0.45 -12.65 6.65
N ASP A 375 0.51 -12.05 7.36
CA ASP A 375 0.94 -12.47 8.70
C ASP A 375 0.26 -11.67 9.83
N ASN A 376 -0.87 -11.02 9.53
CA ASN A 376 -1.66 -10.19 10.45
C ASN A 376 -0.88 -8.98 10.98
N THR A 377 -0.01 -8.42 10.14
CA THR A 377 0.72 -7.21 10.45
C THR A 377 0.66 -6.21 9.31
N ILE A 378 0.84 -4.94 9.67
CA ILE A 378 1.13 -3.86 8.72
C ILE A 378 2.56 -3.43 9.00
N ARG A 379 3.45 -3.53 8.00
CA ARG A 379 4.78 -2.93 8.07
C ARG A 379 4.72 -1.48 7.62
N VAL A 380 5.55 -0.66 8.24
CA VAL A 380 5.62 0.77 8.00
C VAL A 380 7.01 1.10 7.50
N TYR A 381 7.09 1.71 6.32
CA TYR A 381 8.33 2.02 5.63
C TYR A 381 8.48 3.51 5.38
N ASP A 382 9.67 4.05 5.59
CA ASP A 382 10.00 5.41 5.14
C ASP A 382 10.33 5.39 3.64
N LEU A 383 9.58 6.16 2.85
CA LEU A 383 9.85 6.36 1.43
C LEU A 383 10.87 7.50 1.24
N PRO A 384 11.70 7.44 0.17
CA PRO A 384 11.82 6.38 -0.82
C PRO A 384 12.73 5.22 -0.38
N SER A 385 13.26 5.24 0.85
CA SER A 385 14.31 4.31 1.30
C SER A 385 13.86 2.86 1.51
N PHE A 386 12.56 2.64 1.72
CA PHE A 386 12.00 1.37 2.20
C PHE A 386 12.64 0.87 3.52
N SER A 387 13.14 1.80 4.35
CA SER A 387 13.62 1.45 5.69
C SER A 387 12.44 1.19 6.63
N GLU A 388 12.50 0.08 7.36
CA GLU A 388 11.43 -0.31 8.28
C GLU A 388 11.42 0.63 9.49
N ARG A 389 10.30 1.35 9.67
CA ARG A 389 10.08 2.28 10.78
C ARG A 389 9.33 1.65 11.94
N GLY A 390 8.45 0.68 11.64
CA GLY A 390 7.65 0.01 12.66
C GLY A 390 6.68 -1.02 12.12
N LYS A 391 5.91 -1.62 13.03
CA LYS A 391 4.86 -2.60 12.71
C LYS A 391 3.61 -2.31 13.50
N ILE A 392 2.47 -2.63 12.91
CA ILE A 392 1.16 -2.67 13.55
C ILE A 392 0.69 -4.11 13.52
N PHE A 393 0.18 -4.61 14.65
CA PHE A 393 -0.37 -5.96 14.78
C PHE A 393 -1.90 -5.89 14.80
N SER A 394 -2.52 -6.86 14.14
CA SER A 394 -3.98 -7.06 14.13
C SER A 394 -4.33 -8.47 14.60
N LYS A 395 -5.63 -8.73 14.83
CA LYS A 395 -6.09 -10.08 15.20
C LYS A 395 -6.03 -11.01 14.00
N GLU A 396 -6.49 -10.51 12.85
CA GLU A 396 -6.44 -11.19 11.56
C GLU A 396 -5.94 -10.26 10.47
N SER A 397 -5.85 -10.73 9.22
CA SER A 397 -5.20 -9.97 8.16
C SER A 397 -5.97 -8.68 7.84
N VAL A 398 -5.24 -7.57 7.65
CA VAL A 398 -5.86 -6.26 7.40
C VAL A 398 -6.14 -6.13 5.90
N ARG A 399 -7.41 -6.00 5.53
CA ARG A 399 -7.83 -5.87 4.12
C ARG A 399 -7.99 -4.42 3.69
N ARG A 400 -8.29 -3.51 4.62
CA ARG A 400 -8.47 -2.10 4.32
C ARG A 400 -7.66 -1.22 5.23
N ILE A 401 -6.98 -0.24 4.64
CA ILE A 401 -6.36 0.89 5.34
C ILE A 401 -6.92 2.15 4.69
N GLU A 402 -7.47 3.06 5.48
CA GLU A 402 -8.08 4.30 4.98
C GLU A 402 -7.51 5.49 5.74
N ILE A 403 -7.16 6.55 5.03
CA ILE A 403 -6.58 7.75 5.64
C ILE A 403 -7.72 8.67 6.10
N GLY A 404 -7.59 9.12 7.34
CA GLY A 404 -8.48 10.11 7.94
C GLY A 404 -7.87 11.51 7.98
N PRO A 405 -8.67 12.50 8.39
CA PRO A 405 -8.16 13.84 8.62
C PRO A 405 -7.21 13.89 9.82
N ALA A 406 -6.38 14.94 9.89
CA ALA A 406 -5.55 15.28 11.05
C ALA A 406 -4.61 14.15 11.54
N GLY A 407 -4.05 13.36 10.61
CA GLY A 407 -3.11 12.28 10.92
C GLY A 407 -3.77 11.04 11.51
N LEU A 408 -5.09 10.90 11.39
CA LEU A 408 -5.80 9.67 11.68
C LEU A 408 -5.70 8.70 10.50
N PHE A 409 -5.77 7.41 10.80
CA PHE A 409 -6.06 6.39 9.80
C PHE A 409 -6.78 5.22 10.45
N PHE A 410 -7.44 4.44 9.60
CA PHE A 410 -8.31 3.36 10.01
C PHE A 410 -7.83 2.07 9.39
N THR A 411 -7.90 0.98 10.14
CA THR A 411 -7.59 -0.36 9.64
C THR A 411 -8.77 -1.27 9.86
N GLY A 412 -9.18 -2.00 8.82
CA GLY A 412 -10.22 -3.02 8.87
C GLY A 412 -9.63 -4.42 8.64
N ASP A 413 -9.85 -5.33 9.59
CA ASP A 413 -9.33 -6.71 9.52
C ASP A 413 -10.39 -7.77 9.22
N GLU A 414 -9.93 -9.00 8.96
CA GLU A 414 -10.79 -10.17 8.64
C GLU A 414 -11.71 -10.59 9.79
N SER A 415 -11.38 -10.23 11.03
CA SER A 415 -12.20 -10.52 12.20
C SER A 415 -13.38 -9.56 12.39
N GLY A 416 -13.50 -8.54 11.54
CA GLY A 416 -14.53 -7.51 11.66
C GLY A 416 -14.13 -6.34 12.57
N GLN A 417 -12.86 -6.23 12.97
CA GLN A 417 -12.42 -5.10 13.78
C GLN A 417 -12.04 -3.91 12.89
N VAL A 418 -12.62 -2.75 13.21
CA VAL A 418 -12.12 -1.46 12.73
C VAL A 418 -11.32 -0.83 13.86
N ARG A 419 -10.07 -0.45 13.60
CA ARG A 419 -9.23 0.26 14.58
C ARG A 419 -8.92 1.66 14.11
N VAL A 420 -8.94 2.58 15.06
CA VAL A 420 -8.66 4.00 14.85
C VAL A 420 -7.27 4.30 15.40
N TRP A 421 -6.40 4.76 14.51
CA TRP A 421 -5.01 5.06 14.81
C TRP A 421 -4.74 6.54 14.64
N LYS A 422 -3.78 7.05 15.40
CA LYS A 422 -3.27 8.40 15.26
C LYS A 422 -1.75 8.39 15.16
N TRP A 423 -1.22 9.20 14.26
CA TRP A 423 0.20 9.47 14.20
C TRP A 423 0.67 10.15 15.49
N SER A 424 1.67 9.57 16.15
CA SER A 424 2.30 10.19 17.31
C SER A 424 3.11 11.38 16.82
N THR A 425 2.78 12.59 17.26
CA THR A 425 3.72 13.70 17.16
C THR A 425 4.88 13.37 18.08
N GLU A 426 6.11 13.27 17.55
CA GLU A 426 7.28 13.25 18.42
C GLU A 426 7.18 14.46 19.34
N SER A 427 7.11 14.21 20.64
CA SER A 427 7.34 15.29 21.60
C SER A 427 8.76 15.76 21.32
N SER A 428 8.90 16.96 20.76
CA SER A 428 10.16 17.67 20.81
C SER A 428 10.55 17.70 22.28
N SER A 429 11.51 16.86 22.65
CA SER A 429 12.13 16.87 23.97
C SER A 429 12.92 18.17 24.06
N THR A 430 12.25 19.26 24.42
CA THR A 430 12.91 20.46 24.89
C THR A 430 13.10 20.32 26.39
N SER A 431 14.28 19.80 26.68
CA SER A 431 15.13 20.01 27.86
C SER A 431 14.99 21.38 28.53
#